data_AF-A0A848WSG1-F1
#
_entry.id   AF-A0A848WSG1-F1
#
_cell.length_a   1.000
_cell.length_b   1.000
_cell.length_c   1.000
_cell.angle_alpha   90.00
_cell.angle_beta   90.00
_cell.angle_gamma   90.00
#
_symmetry.space_group_name_H-M   'P 1'
#
loop_
_entity.id
_entity.type
_entity.pdbx_description
1 polymer ?
#
loop_
_entity_poly.entity_id
_entity_poly.type
_entity_poly.pdbx_seq_one_letter_code
_entity_poly.pdbx_strand_id
1 'polypeptide(L)'
;MPKSSPIHVLWISLATAIAAFFLLPAARAELSSEQEQEATHKWSRAFAWLQTGHTLAEKEQWPLALASYSASLEMFREVRVLWPEFNPEVMDYRIGKLQETLGETQMKLEASDHDLTLQYLDLIEMLEEAEALRFTNEDFPKAYDAIQEAKSLIDQIVAHNPEAIQGALSNQLERIDNHLDFLYEKVVGKTRYVRPGLMVRASKTNMIGTTEFVKPGDLPQGQGSEISSALFP
;
A
#
# COMPACT_ATOMS: atom_id res chain seq x y z
N MET A 1 -56.41 -41.14 -25.62
CA MET A 1 -57.43 -40.80 -24.61
C MET A 1 -57.42 -41.84 -23.50
N PRO A 2 -56.96 -41.47 -22.30
CA PRO A 2 -57.63 -41.92 -21.08
C PRO A 2 -57.78 -40.81 -20.02
N LYS A 3 -59.02 -40.74 -19.53
CA LYS A 3 -59.51 -40.44 -18.16
C LYS A 3 -58.75 -39.44 -17.28
N SER A 4 -59.35 -38.26 -17.18
CA SER A 4 -59.32 -37.40 -16.00
C SER A 4 -59.76 -38.13 -14.73
N SER A 5 -59.10 -37.84 -13.61
CA SER A 5 -59.75 -37.84 -12.30
C SER A 5 -59.18 -36.69 -11.45
N PRO A 6 -60.05 -35.91 -10.76
CA PRO A 6 -59.68 -34.73 -10.01
C PRO A 6 -59.37 -35.09 -8.55
N ILE A 7 -58.38 -34.43 -7.95
CA ILE A 7 -58.16 -34.50 -6.49
C ILE A 7 -58.18 -33.09 -5.94
N HIS A 8 -59.35 -32.79 -5.35
CA HIS A 8 -59.56 -32.16 -4.06
C HIS A 8 -58.67 -30.97 -3.66
N VAL A 9 -59.31 -29.80 -3.74
CA VAL A 9 -59.23 -28.68 -2.79
C VAL A 9 -59.18 -29.17 -1.34
N LEU A 10 -58.19 -28.73 -0.56
CA LEU A 10 -58.27 -28.74 0.91
C LEU A 10 -57.48 -27.58 1.55
N TRP A 11 -58.25 -26.53 1.88
CA TRP A 11 -58.25 -25.73 3.12
C TRP A 11 -56.93 -25.26 3.79
N ILE A 12 -56.75 -23.95 3.70
CA ILE A 12 -56.30 -22.97 4.71
C ILE A 12 -56.18 -23.50 6.15
N SER A 13 -54.99 -23.34 6.73
CA SER A 13 -54.63 -22.92 8.12
C SER A 13 -53.10 -23.08 8.22
N LEU A 14 -52.26 -22.23 8.81
CA LEU A 14 -52.39 -21.38 9.98
C LEU A 14 -51.17 -20.44 10.00
N ALA A 15 -51.44 -19.15 10.12
CA ALA A 15 -50.74 -18.15 10.93
C ALA A 15 -49.28 -18.42 11.40
N THR A 16 -48.40 -17.49 11.00
CA THR A 16 -47.40 -16.79 11.85
C THR A 16 -46.34 -17.62 12.59
N ALA A 17 -45.16 -17.74 11.97
CA ALA A 17 -43.81 -17.82 12.57
C ALA A 17 -42.86 -18.13 11.39
N ILE A 18 -41.91 -17.32 10.92
CA ILE A 18 -40.90 -16.50 11.61
C ILE A 18 -40.62 -15.31 10.67
N ALA A 19 -41.29 -14.19 10.89
CA ALA A 19 -40.87 -12.88 10.40
C ALA A 19 -39.94 -12.24 11.45
N ALA A 20 -38.88 -12.96 11.85
CA ALA A 20 -37.93 -12.54 12.88
C ALA A 20 -36.49 -12.95 12.58
N PHE A 21 -36.14 -13.19 11.31
CA PHE A 21 -34.74 -13.40 10.89
C PHE A 21 -34.16 -12.21 10.10
N PHE A 22 -34.94 -11.16 9.86
CA PHE A 22 -34.55 -9.96 9.11
C PHE A 22 -34.47 -8.69 9.98
N LEU A 23 -34.33 -8.86 11.29
CA LEU A 23 -34.22 -7.77 12.26
C LEU A 23 -33.12 -8.05 13.30
N LEU A 24 -32.08 -8.80 12.93
CA LEU A 24 -30.80 -8.54 13.57
C LEU A 24 -30.26 -7.28 12.88
N PRO A 25 -30.01 -6.16 13.59
CA PRO A 25 -29.09 -5.17 13.06
C PRO A 25 -27.85 -5.96 12.67
N ALA A 26 -27.40 -5.83 11.42
CA ALA A 26 -26.12 -6.38 11.01
C ALA A 26 -25.13 -5.86 12.06
N ALA A 27 -24.73 -6.75 12.97
CA ALA A 27 -23.81 -6.39 14.02
C ALA A 27 -22.54 -6.04 13.26
N ARG A 28 -22.29 -4.74 13.13
CA ARG A 28 -21.12 -4.22 12.44
C ARG A 28 -19.95 -4.81 13.21
N ALA A 29 -19.26 -5.78 12.62
CA ALA A 29 -18.14 -6.40 13.27
C ALA A 29 -17.07 -5.30 13.38
N GLU A 30 -16.88 -4.79 14.60
CA GLU A 30 -15.80 -3.83 14.84
C GLU A 30 -14.47 -4.51 14.51
N LEU A 31 -13.66 -3.83 13.72
CA LEU A 31 -12.31 -4.28 13.39
C LEU A 31 -11.50 -4.37 14.69
N SER A 32 -10.67 -5.40 14.81
CA SER A 32 -9.64 -5.37 15.85
C SER A 32 -8.65 -4.23 15.55
N SER A 33 -7.97 -3.73 16.59
CA SER A 33 -6.96 -2.68 16.42
C SER A 33 -5.85 -3.07 15.44
N GLU A 34 -5.50 -4.36 15.37
CA GLU A 34 -4.51 -4.90 14.44
C GLU A 34 -5.02 -4.88 13.00
N GLN A 35 -6.26 -5.30 12.78
CA GLN A 35 -6.91 -5.25 11.47
C GLN A 35 -7.06 -3.80 10.99
N GLU A 36 -7.41 -2.88 11.87
CA GLU A 36 -7.51 -1.45 11.54
C GLU A 36 -6.16 -0.87 11.15
N GLN A 37 -5.08 -1.23 11.86
CA GLN A 37 -3.72 -0.81 11.52
C GLN A 37 -3.28 -1.35 10.16
N GLU A 38 -3.54 -2.63 9.87
CA GLU A 38 -3.19 -3.24 8.59
C GLU A 38 -3.99 -2.64 7.43
N ALA A 39 -5.30 -2.44 7.61
CA ALA A 39 -6.16 -1.76 6.66
C ALA A 39 -5.69 -0.33 6.39
N THR A 40 -5.30 0.40 7.44
CA THR A 40 -4.75 1.76 7.34
C THR A 40 -3.44 1.78 6.54
N HIS A 41 -2.55 0.81 6.78
CA HIS A 41 -1.29 0.70 6.05
C HIS A 41 -1.54 0.42 4.56
N LYS A 42 -2.37 -0.56 4.22
CA LYS A 42 -2.75 -0.85 2.82
C LYS A 42 -3.44 0.34 2.15
N TRP A 43 -4.36 1.01 2.85
CA TRP A 43 -5.04 2.21 2.36
C TRP A 43 -4.04 3.35 2.07
N SER A 44 -3.08 3.58 2.97
CA SER A 44 -2.05 4.60 2.78
C SER A 44 -1.19 4.32 1.55
N ARG A 45 -0.84 3.05 1.29
CA ARG A 45 -0.11 2.65 0.07
C ARG A 45 -0.92 2.88 -1.20
N ALA A 46 -2.19 2.45 -1.20
CA ALA A 46 -3.11 2.71 -2.31
C ALA A 46 -3.21 4.22 -2.61
N PHE A 47 -3.29 5.05 -1.57
CA PHE A 47 -3.34 6.49 -1.70
C PHE A 47 -2.02 7.10 -2.21
N ALA A 48 -0.87 6.57 -1.82
CA ALA A 48 0.42 7.02 -2.35
C ALA A 48 0.53 6.79 -3.87
N TRP A 49 0.05 5.65 -4.38
CA TRP A 49 -0.02 5.40 -5.82
C TRP A 49 -1.04 6.29 -6.54
N LEU A 50 -2.18 6.60 -5.90
CA LEU A 50 -3.12 7.59 -6.43
C LEU A 50 -2.44 8.96 -6.62
N GLN A 51 -1.71 9.44 -5.60
CA GLN A 51 -0.99 10.71 -5.68
C GLN A 51 0.11 10.67 -6.74
N THR A 52 0.83 9.55 -6.85
CA THR A 52 1.81 9.32 -7.91
C THR A 52 1.15 9.47 -9.29
N GLY A 53 0.00 8.83 -9.50
CA GLY A 53 -0.77 8.95 -10.75
C GLY A 53 -1.17 10.40 -11.06
N HIS A 54 -1.56 11.19 -10.05
CA HIS A 54 -1.85 12.61 -10.23
C HIS A 54 -0.60 13.40 -10.67
N THR A 55 0.54 13.22 -10.00
CA THR A 55 1.79 13.88 -10.38
C THR A 55 2.26 13.48 -11.79
N LEU A 56 2.07 12.23 -12.19
CA LEU A 56 2.40 11.76 -13.53
C LEU A 56 1.47 12.36 -14.60
N ALA A 57 0.17 12.43 -14.29
CA ALA A 57 -0.83 13.06 -15.16
C ALA A 57 -0.58 14.56 -15.35
N GLU A 58 -0.15 15.28 -14.31
CA GLU A 58 0.24 16.70 -14.40
C GLU A 58 1.43 16.92 -15.34
N LYS A 59 2.30 15.91 -15.47
CA LYS A 59 3.45 15.90 -16.40
C LYS A 59 3.12 15.23 -17.74
N GLU A 60 1.84 15.01 -18.01
CA GLU A 60 1.31 14.38 -19.23
C GLU A 60 1.89 12.98 -19.52
N GLN A 61 2.40 12.30 -18.48
CA GLN A 61 2.86 10.91 -18.58
C GLN A 61 1.67 9.96 -18.41
N TRP A 62 0.72 10.03 -19.34
CA TRP A 62 -0.53 9.26 -19.32
C TRP A 62 -0.36 7.75 -19.14
N PRO A 63 0.64 7.08 -19.75
CA PRO A 63 0.80 5.63 -19.62
C PRO A 63 1.18 5.25 -18.18
N LEU A 64 2.10 5.99 -17.58
CA LEU A 64 2.57 5.79 -16.21
C LEU A 64 1.48 6.18 -15.20
N ALA A 65 0.73 7.24 -15.50
CA ALA A 65 -0.41 7.66 -14.68
C ALA A 65 -1.52 6.60 -14.67
N LEU A 66 -1.85 6.02 -15.83
CA LEU A 66 -2.83 4.95 -15.96
C LEU A 66 -2.42 3.73 -15.12
N ALA A 67 -1.16 3.32 -15.22
CA ALA A 67 -0.61 2.23 -14.42
C ALA A 67 -0.72 2.51 -12.91
N SER A 68 -0.34 3.71 -12.47
CA SER A 68 -0.44 4.14 -11.07
C SER A 68 -1.88 4.12 -10.54
N TYR A 69 -2.83 4.66 -11.33
CA TYR A 69 -4.24 4.63 -10.97
C TYR A 69 -4.81 3.21 -10.94
N SER A 70 -4.36 2.34 -11.85
CA SER A 70 -4.81 0.94 -11.91
C SER A 70 -4.36 0.16 -10.68
N ALA A 71 -3.08 0.29 -10.31
CA ALA A 71 -2.54 -0.32 -9.09
C ALA A 71 -3.25 0.21 -7.83
N SER A 72 -3.47 1.53 -7.74
CA SER A 72 -4.21 2.15 -6.64
C SER A 72 -5.65 1.59 -6.52
N LEU A 73 -6.34 1.44 -7.66
CA LEU A 73 -7.71 0.90 -7.69
C LEU A 73 -7.75 -0.54 -7.19
N GLU A 74 -6.80 -1.37 -7.63
CA GLU A 74 -6.68 -2.75 -7.18
C GLU A 74 -6.47 -2.83 -5.66
N MET A 75 -5.54 -2.04 -5.12
CA MET A 75 -5.30 -2.00 -3.67
C MET A 75 -6.52 -1.50 -2.89
N PHE A 76 -7.24 -0.48 -3.39
CA PHE A 76 -8.48 -0.06 -2.72
C PHE A 76 -9.55 -1.16 -2.74
N ARG A 77 -9.69 -1.90 -3.84
CA ARG A 77 -10.61 -3.04 -3.90
C ARG A 77 -10.19 -4.14 -2.94
N GLU A 78 -8.90 -4.44 -2.84
CA GLU A 78 -8.36 -5.40 -1.89
C GLU A 78 -8.71 -4.99 -0.46
N VAL A 79 -8.45 -3.73 -0.07
CA VAL A 79 -8.82 -3.19 1.26
C VAL A 79 -10.31 -3.35 1.51
N ARG A 80 -11.15 -3.02 0.52
CA ARG A 80 -12.61 -3.12 0.64
C ARG A 80 -13.10 -4.56 0.85
N VAL A 81 -12.44 -5.53 0.23
CA VAL A 81 -12.77 -6.96 0.34
C VAL A 81 -12.28 -7.54 1.66
N LEU A 82 -11.05 -7.24 2.06
CA LEU A 82 -10.44 -7.79 3.28
C LEU A 82 -11.02 -7.15 4.55
N TRP A 83 -11.30 -5.84 4.52
CA TRP A 83 -11.81 -5.07 5.66
C TRP A 83 -13.05 -4.26 5.26
N PRO A 84 -14.21 -4.91 5.06
CA PRO A 84 -15.40 -4.23 4.54
C PRO A 84 -15.97 -3.15 5.46
N GLU A 85 -15.60 -3.16 6.74
CA GLU A 85 -16.02 -2.17 7.73
C GLU A 85 -15.09 -0.96 7.83
N PHE A 86 -13.90 -1.02 7.21
CA PHE A 86 -12.93 0.06 7.20
C PHE A 86 -13.38 1.19 6.27
N ASN A 87 -13.86 2.29 6.86
CA ASN A 87 -14.26 3.52 6.17
C ASN A 87 -15.05 3.28 4.86
N PRO A 88 -16.14 2.48 4.88
CA PRO A 88 -16.77 1.96 3.66
C PRO A 88 -17.24 3.06 2.71
N GLU A 89 -17.79 4.15 3.24
CA GLU A 89 -18.25 5.30 2.46
C GLU A 89 -17.10 5.97 1.68
N VAL A 90 -15.95 6.14 2.35
CA VAL A 90 -14.76 6.72 1.73
C VAL A 90 -14.20 5.77 0.68
N MET A 91 -14.17 4.46 0.97
CA MET A 91 -13.68 3.44 0.05
C MET A 91 -14.53 3.37 -1.22
N ASP A 92 -15.85 3.30 -1.08
CA ASP A 92 -16.78 3.22 -2.21
C ASP A 92 -16.70 4.49 -3.07
N TYR A 93 -16.61 5.67 -2.44
CA TYR A 93 -16.38 6.94 -3.15
C TYR A 93 -15.05 6.94 -3.93
N ARG A 94 -13.95 6.51 -3.30
CA ARG A 94 -12.62 6.50 -3.93
C ARG A 94 -12.54 5.52 -5.09
N ILE A 95 -13.07 4.31 -4.93
CA ILE A 95 -13.15 3.30 -5.99
C ILE A 95 -13.94 3.86 -7.18
N GLY A 96 -15.13 4.40 -6.93
CA GLY A 96 -15.97 4.96 -7.98
C GLY A 96 -15.27 6.10 -8.72
N LYS A 97 -14.69 7.06 -7.99
CA LYS A 97 -14.02 8.18 -8.65
C LYS A 97 -12.77 7.75 -9.43
N LEU A 98 -12.02 6.79 -8.90
CA LEU A 98 -10.83 6.29 -9.58
C LEU A 98 -11.17 5.52 -10.86
N GLN A 99 -12.30 4.80 -10.91
CA GLN A 99 -12.80 4.17 -12.14
C GLN A 99 -13.13 5.21 -13.22
N GLU A 100 -13.76 6.33 -12.86
CA GLU A 100 -13.99 7.43 -13.80
C GLU A 100 -12.66 8.01 -14.31
N THR A 101 -11.73 8.29 -13.40
CA THR A 101 -10.41 8.83 -13.75
C THR A 101 -9.62 7.88 -14.65
N LEU A 102 -9.72 6.56 -14.45
CA LEU A 102 -9.13 5.58 -15.37
C LEU A 102 -9.74 5.65 -16.77
N GLY A 103 -11.07 5.77 -16.88
CA GLY A 103 -11.73 5.93 -18.16
C GLY A 103 -11.28 7.19 -18.91
N GLU A 104 -11.21 8.32 -18.20
CA GLU A 104 -10.71 9.60 -18.74
C GLU A 104 -9.23 9.53 -19.14
N THR A 105 -8.41 8.85 -18.34
CA THR A 105 -6.98 8.67 -18.60
C THR A 105 -6.77 7.77 -19.81
N GLN A 106 -7.54 6.67 -19.93
CA GLN A 106 -7.47 5.72 -21.04
C GLN A 106 -7.68 6.39 -22.40
N MET A 107 -8.55 7.41 -22.47
CA MET A 107 -8.81 8.17 -23.69
C MET A 107 -7.63 9.03 -24.16
N LYS A 108 -6.62 9.23 -23.31
CA LYS A 108 -5.42 10.04 -23.62
C LYS A 108 -4.24 9.21 -24.10
N LEU A 109 -4.31 7.87 -24.03
CA LEU A 109 -3.22 7.01 -24.48
C LEU A 109 -3.21 6.85 -25.99
N GLU A 110 -2.00 6.75 -26.52
CA GLU A 110 -1.72 6.31 -27.88
C GLU A 110 -1.56 4.78 -27.93
N ALA A 111 -1.62 4.20 -29.13
CA ALA A 111 -1.49 2.75 -29.30
C ALA A 111 -0.11 2.22 -28.83
N SER A 112 0.94 3.04 -28.93
CA SER A 112 2.30 2.71 -28.48
C SER A 112 2.47 2.69 -26.97
N ASP A 113 1.51 3.22 -26.22
CA ASP A 113 1.66 3.44 -24.79
C ASP A 113 1.32 2.22 -23.94
N HIS A 114 0.73 1.20 -24.56
CA HIS A 114 0.30 0.00 -23.85
C HIS A 114 1.49 -0.74 -23.21
N ASP A 115 2.56 -0.94 -23.96
CA ASP A 115 3.76 -1.64 -23.47
C ASP A 115 4.40 -0.88 -22.31
N LEU A 116 4.46 0.46 -22.39
CA LEU A 116 5.00 1.30 -21.33
C LEU A 116 4.14 1.24 -20.06
N THR A 117 2.81 1.18 -20.22
CA THR A 117 1.87 1.00 -19.11
C THR A 117 2.12 -0.34 -18.41
N LEU A 118 2.26 -1.42 -19.16
CA LEU A 118 2.50 -2.76 -18.60
C LEU A 118 3.85 -2.83 -17.87
N GLN A 119 4.93 -2.33 -18.48
CA GLN A 119 6.23 -2.28 -17.81
C GLN A 119 6.18 -1.48 -16.51
N TYR A 120 5.43 -0.37 -16.48
CA TYR A 120 5.30 0.42 -15.25
C TYR A 120 4.44 -0.27 -14.19
N LEU A 121 3.43 -1.06 -14.58
CA LEU A 121 2.69 -1.91 -13.65
C LEU A 121 3.58 -2.99 -13.04
N ASP A 122 4.39 -3.67 -13.87
CA ASP A 122 5.35 -4.67 -13.39
C ASP A 122 6.35 -4.05 -12.39
N LEU A 123 6.81 -2.81 -12.67
CA LEU A 123 7.65 -2.05 -11.73
C LEU A 123 6.95 -1.80 -10.39
N ILE A 124 5.69 -1.38 -10.42
CA ILE A 124 4.90 -1.15 -9.20
C ILE A 124 4.78 -2.45 -8.40
N GLU A 125 4.46 -3.57 -9.05
CA GLU A 125 4.35 -4.88 -8.40
C GLU A 125 5.67 -5.28 -7.71
N MET A 126 6.80 -5.17 -8.41
CA MET A 126 8.13 -5.47 -7.85
C MET A 126 8.47 -4.57 -6.66
N LEU A 127 8.15 -3.28 -6.73
CA LEU A 127 8.35 -2.34 -5.61
C LEU A 127 7.52 -2.73 -4.39
N GLU A 128 6.27 -3.11 -4.61
CA GLU A 128 5.35 -3.50 -3.55
C GLU A 128 5.75 -4.82 -2.88
N GLU A 129 6.23 -5.79 -3.67
CA GLU A 129 6.78 -7.06 -3.19
C GLU A 129 8.06 -6.83 -2.38
N ALA A 130 9.00 -6.06 -2.93
CA ALA A 130 10.27 -5.78 -2.26
C ALA A 130 10.08 -5.06 -0.93
N GLU A 131 9.12 -4.13 -0.86
CA GLU A 131 8.75 -3.46 0.38
C GLU A 131 8.12 -4.44 1.39
N ALA A 132 7.25 -5.35 0.94
CA ALA A 132 6.70 -6.40 1.81
C ALA A 132 7.81 -7.30 2.38
N LEU A 133 8.75 -7.76 1.54
CA LEU A 133 9.91 -8.56 1.97
C LEU A 133 10.84 -7.81 2.93
N ARG A 134 10.95 -6.48 2.81
CA ARG A 134 11.74 -5.66 3.73
C ARG A 134 11.15 -5.68 5.14
N PHE A 135 9.83 -5.64 5.28
CA PHE A 135 9.16 -5.55 6.59
C PHE A 135 9.05 -6.89 7.32
N THR A 136 9.13 -8.02 6.62
CA THR A 136 9.17 -9.34 7.28
C THR A 136 10.49 -9.60 8.02
N ASN A 137 11.54 -8.78 7.80
CA ASN A 137 12.89 -8.90 8.40
C ASN A 137 13.61 -10.24 8.16
N GLU A 138 13.00 -11.16 7.41
CA GLU A 138 13.52 -12.51 7.20
C GLU A 138 14.41 -12.59 5.95
N ASP A 139 14.07 -11.85 4.89
CA ASP A 139 14.66 -12.04 3.55
C ASP A 139 15.22 -10.75 2.91
N PHE A 140 16.07 -10.00 3.61
CA PHE A 140 16.75 -8.81 3.04
C PHE A 140 17.48 -9.07 1.71
N PRO A 141 18.14 -10.23 1.47
CA PRO A 141 18.73 -10.51 0.16
C PRO A 141 17.69 -10.56 -0.95
N LYS A 142 16.54 -11.22 -0.75
CA LYS A 142 15.47 -11.25 -1.76
C LYS A 142 14.87 -9.87 -1.99
N ALA A 143 14.65 -9.11 -0.92
CA ALA A 143 14.20 -7.72 -1.04
C ALA A 143 15.21 -6.89 -1.85
N TYR A 144 16.51 -7.10 -1.64
CA TYR A 144 17.56 -6.40 -2.39
C TYR A 144 17.54 -6.77 -3.87
N ASP A 145 17.43 -8.06 -4.19
CA ASP A 145 17.36 -8.55 -5.56
C ASP A 145 16.11 -7.97 -6.28
N ALA A 146 14.95 -7.97 -5.61
CA ALA A 146 13.72 -7.39 -6.14
C ALA A 146 13.83 -5.87 -6.40
N ILE A 147 14.46 -5.10 -5.50
CA ILE A 147 14.70 -3.66 -5.75
C ILE A 147 15.71 -3.46 -6.90
N GLN A 148 16.72 -4.34 -7.06
CA GLN A 148 17.65 -4.26 -8.18
C GLN A 148 16.96 -4.53 -9.52
N GLU A 149 16.04 -5.50 -9.56
CA GLU A 149 15.22 -5.78 -10.74
C GLU A 149 14.30 -4.61 -11.05
N ALA A 150 13.62 -4.05 -10.04
CA ALA A 150 12.84 -2.82 -10.17
C ALA A 150 13.68 -1.65 -10.70
N LYS A 151 14.94 -1.52 -10.24
CA LYS A 151 15.87 -0.53 -10.77
C LYS A 151 16.19 -0.76 -12.26
N SER A 152 16.42 -2.00 -12.66
CA SER A 152 16.67 -2.29 -14.08
C SER A 152 15.44 -1.95 -14.94
N LEU A 153 14.24 -2.20 -14.44
CA LEU A 153 13.00 -1.92 -15.15
C LEU A 153 12.72 -0.42 -15.26
N ILE A 154 12.93 0.36 -14.19
CA ILE A 154 12.77 1.82 -14.27
C ILE A 154 13.79 2.45 -15.22
N ASP A 155 15.02 1.92 -15.27
CA ASP A 155 16.05 2.39 -16.23
C ASP A 155 15.63 2.08 -17.69
N GLN A 156 14.97 0.95 -17.94
CA GLN A 156 14.39 0.62 -19.26
C GLN A 156 13.23 1.57 -19.63
N ILE A 157 12.33 1.84 -18.69
CA ILE A 157 11.20 2.76 -18.87
C ILE A 157 11.71 4.18 -19.18
N VAL A 158 12.71 4.65 -18.45
CA VAL A 158 13.36 5.95 -18.71
C VAL A 158 14.00 5.98 -20.09
N ALA A 159 14.60 4.87 -20.56
CA ALA A 159 15.24 4.82 -21.87
C ALA A 159 14.28 5.04 -23.06
N HIS A 160 12.98 4.80 -22.88
CA HIS A 160 11.98 5.08 -23.93
C HIS A 160 11.84 6.58 -24.23
N ASN A 161 11.87 7.44 -23.20
CA ASN A 161 11.83 8.89 -23.34
C ASN A 161 12.53 9.57 -22.16
N PRO A 162 13.87 9.68 -22.18
CA PRO A 162 14.64 10.11 -21.03
C PRO A 162 14.27 11.51 -20.53
N GLU A 163 14.09 12.46 -21.45
CA GLU A 163 13.82 13.85 -21.08
C GLU A 163 12.46 14.02 -20.38
N ALA A 164 11.42 13.36 -20.88
CA ALA A 164 10.08 13.47 -20.30
C ALA A 164 9.91 12.62 -19.03
N ILE A 165 10.43 11.39 -19.04
CA ILE A 165 10.16 10.39 -18.00
C ILE A 165 11.07 10.59 -16.78
N GLN A 166 12.34 10.97 -16.96
CA GLN A 166 13.28 11.08 -15.83
C GLN A 166 12.82 12.14 -14.81
N GLY A 167 12.35 13.30 -15.30
CA GLY A 167 11.79 14.33 -14.43
C GLY A 167 10.46 13.91 -13.80
N ALA A 168 9.69 13.03 -14.46
CA ALA A 168 8.44 12.52 -13.94
C ALA A 168 8.64 11.50 -12.81
N LEU A 169 9.66 10.65 -12.94
CA LEU A 169 9.97 9.54 -12.04
C LEU A 169 11.03 9.85 -10.97
N SER A 170 11.43 11.10 -10.80
CA SER A 170 12.51 11.47 -9.85
C SER A 170 12.26 10.94 -8.44
N ASN A 171 11.02 11.01 -7.95
CA ASN A 171 10.67 10.58 -6.60
C ASN A 171 10.74 9.05 -6.47
N GLN A 172 10.38 8.31 -7.52
CA GLN A 172 10.43 6.85 -7.56
C GLN A 172 11.88 6.36 -7.66
N LEU A 173 12.70 7.04 -8.46
CA LEU A 173 14.14 6.78 -8.54
C LEU A 173 14.81 7.02 -7.18
N GLU A 174 14.55 8.14 -6.53
CA GLU A 174 15.06 8.44 -5.19
C GLU A 174 14.59 7.40 -4.16
N ARG A 175 13.32 6.98 -4.23
CA ARG A 175 12.79 5.90 -3.38
C ARG A 175 13.57 4.60 -3.61
N ILE A 176 13.78 4.17 -4.85
CA ILE A 176 14.55 2.96 -5.20
C ILE A 176 15.97 3.05 -4.65
N ASP A 177 16.67 4.16 -4.86
CA ASP A 177 18.05 4.35 -4.41
C ASP A 177 18.14 4.29 -2.87
N ASN A 178 17.22 4.96 -2.17
CA ASN A 178 17.13 4.89 -0.71
C ASN A 178 16.85 3.46 -0.20
N HIS A 179 16.03 2.68 -0.90
CA HIS A 179 15.80 1.27 -0.57
C HIS A 179 17.06 0.42 -0.80
N LEU A 180 17.78 0.62 -1.90
CA LEU A 180 19.03 -0.08 -2.19
C LEU A 180 20.09 0.20 -1.15
N ASP A 181 20.28 1.46 -0.77
CA ASP A 181 21.26 1.85 0.26
C ASP A 181 20.95 1.18 1.60
N PHE A 182 19.69 1.26 2.05
CA PHE A 182 19.25 0.59 3.28
C PHE A 182 19.47 -0.92 3.23
N LEU A 183 19.05 -1.58 2.15
CA LEU A 183 19.12 -3.04 2.04
C LEU A 183 20.58 -3.51 1.92
N TYR A 184 21.41 -2.77 1.18
CA TYR A 184 22.85 -3.03 1.09
C TYR A 184 23.51 -3.01 2.46
N GLU A 185 23.21 -2.01 3.31
CA GLU A 185 23.71 -1.96 4.68
C GLU A 185 23.26 -3.17 5.52
N LYS A 186 22.02 -3.65 5.35
CA LYS A 186 21.53 -4.83 6.09
C LYS A 186 22.17 -6.13 5.59
N VAL A 187 22.35 -6.30 4.28
CA VAL A 187 22.95 -7.49 3.68
C VAL A 187 24.46 -7.55 3.98
N VAL A 188 25.18 -6.45 3.75
CA VAL A 188 26.64 -6.37 3.95
C VAL A 188 27.01 -6.19 5.43
N GLY A 189 26.20 -5.46 6.20
CA GLY A 189 26.38 -5.33 7.65
C GLY A 189 26.23 -6.67 8.37
N LYS A 190 25.28 -7.52 7.94
CA LYS A 190 25.15 -8.90 8.46
C LYS A 190 26.38 -9.77 8.15
N THR A 191 27.03 -9.62 6.99
CA THR A 191 28.26 -10.37 6.67
C THR A 191 29.48 -9.92 7.48
N ARG A 192 29.48 -8.70 8.05
CA ARG A 192 30.58 -8.24 8.93
C ARG A 192 30.48 -8.72 10.38
N TYR A 193 29.34 -9.30 10.81
CA TYR A 193 29.17 -9.86 12.16
C TYR A 193 29.56 -11.33 12.32
N VAL A 194 30.14 -11.96 11.27
CA VAL A 194 30.84 -13.24 11.40
C VAL A 194 32.35 -13.00 11.37
N ARG A 195 32.88 -12.38 12.43
CA ARG A 195 34.30 -12.50 12.78
C ARG A 195 34.42 -12.92 14.25
N PRO A 196 34.91 -14.13 14.54
CA PRO A 196 35.28 -14.49 15.90
C PRO A 196 36.49 -13.66 16.30
N GLY A 197 36.31 -12.80 17.30
CA GLY A 197 37.36 -12.15 18.09
C GLY A 197 38.30 -11.22 17.34
N LEU A 198 38.06 -9.91 17.40
CA LEU A 198 39.17 -8.95 17.44
C LEU A 198 38.81 -7.78 18.36
N MET A 199 39.69 -7.53 19.32
CA MET A 199 39.50 -6.57 20.41
C MET A 199 39.20 -5.16 19.91
N VAL A 200 38.27 -4.53 20.63
CA VAL A 200 37.90 -3.12 20.55
C VAL A 200 39.12 -2.23 20.75
N ARG A 201 39.41 -1.34 19.78
CA ARG A 201 40.17 -0.12 20.01
C ARG A 201 39.27 1.07 19.74
N ALA A 202 38.84 1.72 20.81
CA ALA A 202 37.99 2.90 20.80
C ALA A 202 38.64 4.04 20.00
N SER A 203 37.90 4.56 19.02
CA SER A 203 38.19 5.84 18.37
C SER A 203 37.04 6.79 18.69
N LYS A 204 37.34 7.75 19.56
CA LYS A 204 36.50 8.90 19.89
C LYS A 204 36.43 9.83 18.67
N THR A 205 35.27 9.94 18.03
CA THR A 205 34.92 11.10 17.20
C THR A 205 33.40 11.30 17.22
N ASN A 206 32.98 12.27 18.03
CA ASN A 206 31.80 13.13 17.93
C ASN A 206 30.65 12.69 17.01
N MET A 207 29.65 12.01 17.60
CA MET A 207 28.28 12.04 17.10
C MET A 207 27.58 13.27 17.68
N ILE A 208 27.30 14.25 16.82
CA ILE A 208 26.30 15.28 17.06
C ILE A 208 24.95 14.62 16.77
N GLY A 209 24.08 14.57 17.78
CA GLY A 209 22.86 13.78 17.77
C GLY A 209 21.82 14.26 16.77
N THR A 210 21.41 13.36 15.87
CA THR A 210 20.11 13.43 15.20
C THR A 210 19.11 12.68 16.08
N THR A 211 17.95 13.27 16.31
CA THR A 211 16.88 12.78 17.20
C THR A 211 16.08 11.62 16.62
N GLU A 212 16.69 10.80 15.76
CA GLU A 212 15.90 9.90 14.89
C GLU A 212 15.55 8.55 15.52
N PHE A 213 16.08 8.21 16.69
CA PHE A 213 15.74 6.93 17.34
C PHE A 213 15.73 7.05 18.87
N VAL A 214 14.69 7.67 19.43
CA VAL A 214 14.34 7.50 20.85
C VAL A 214 13.18 6.52 20.91
N LYS A 215 13.40 5.31 21.45
CA LYS A 215 12.31 4.36 21.67
C LYS A 215 11.49 4.84 22.88
N PRO A 216 10.19 4.49 22.99
CA PRO A 216 9.36 4.89 24.13
C PRO A 216 9.92 4.47 25.51
N GLY A 217 10.80 3.46 25.57
CA GLY A 217 11.51 3.02 26.78
C GLY A 217 12.78 3.81 27.12
N ASP A 218 13.27 4.65 26.20
CA ASP A 218 14.46 5.49 26.38
C ASP A 218 14.10 6.87 26.97
N LEU A 219 12.81 7.18 27.05
CA LEU A 219 12.32 8.38 27.74
C LEU A 219 12.45 8.17 29.26
N PRO A 220 12.90 9.20 30.02
CA PRO A 220 13.00 9.10 31.46
C PRO A 220 11.62 8.77 32.06
N GLN A 221 11.48 7.54 32.56
CA GLN A 221 10.29 7.16 33.31
C GLN A 221 10.44 7.65 34.74
N GLY A 222 9.94 8.85 35.02
CA GLY A 222 9.93 9.34 36.39
C GLY A 222 9.56 10.80 36.57
N GLN A 223 8.38 10.97 37.16
CA GLN A 223 7.90 12.07 37.99
C GLN A 223 7.48 13.37 37.30
N GLY A 224 6.19 13.70 37.49
CA GLY A 224 5.51 14.83 36.90
C GLY A 224 6.25 16.13 37.12
N SER A 225 6.70 16.73 36.02
CA SER A 225 7.04 18.13 35.98
C SER A 225 5.75 18.88 35.70
N GLU A 226 5.26 19.64 36.69
CA GLU A 226 4.26 20.67 36.46
C GLU A 226 4.84 21.66 35.45
N ILE A 227 4.30 21.64 34.22
CA ILE A 227 4.66 22.61 33.19
C ILE A 227 3.97 23.92 33.60
N SER A 228 4.76 24.85 34.13
CA SER A 228 4.32 26.22 34.41
C SER A 228 3.82 26.87 33.13
N SER A 229 2.60 27.39 33.16
CA SER A 229 1.89 28.07 32.07
C SER A 229 2.51 29.41 31.64
N ALA A 230 3.68 29.78 32.16
CA ALA A 230 4.36 31.03 31.87
C ALA A 230 5.16 31.04 30.53
N LEU A 231 5.16 29.95 29.77
CA LEU A 231 5.94 29.81 28.53
C LEU A 231 5.13 29.90 27.23
N PHE A 232 3.84 30.22 27.30
CA PHE A 232 3.02 30.52 26.12
C PHE A 232 2.24 31.82 26.35
N PRO A 233 2.75 32.98 25.90
CA PRO A 233 1.94 34.20 25.78
C PRO A 233 0.91 34.09 24.65
#